data_AF-A0A7C5JNH4-F1
#
_entry.id   AF-A0A7C5JNH4-F1
#
_cell.length_a   1.000
_cell.length_b   1.000
_cell.length_c   1.000
_cell.angle_alpha   90.00
_cell.angle_beta   90.00
_cell.angle_gamma   90.00
#
_symmetry.space_group_name_H-M   'P 1'
#
loop_
_entity.id
_entity.type
_entity.pdbx_description
1 polymer ?
#
loop_
_entity_poly.entity_id
_entity_poly.type
_entity_poly.pdbx_seq_one_letter_code
_entity_poly.pdbx_strand_id
1 'polypeptide(L)'
;MIKRYWIFAIFCLLPVVVKGLGPHEIALLVNTNSEASIRIADHFVSLREIPKSNIVRLGIRPEVLKSGRISLEEFISSIWEPAWEVLRSNNSAERILAWCYSADFPILVTTDPPVSIIGITFLRTKLPSPKCIRDGLYRSPLFCGPHRPWGSVYSAQSFDTYKEWLAEDYPLPAMMLGYTGENGNTINEVLQCIERGVQSDGTAPTGSIYFVVSDDVRSTCRDWQFAGASQELASKKVLSVITNVFPQK
;
A
#
# COMPACT_ATOMS: atom_id res chain seq x y z
N MET A 1 -38.24 50.34 18.98
CA MET A 1 -36.83 50.43 18.52
C MET A 1 -36.13 49.12 18.81
N ILE A 2 -35.75 48.39 17.75
CA ILE A 2 -35.29 46.99 17.77
C ILE A 2 -33.83 46.94 18.24
N LYS A 3 -33.55 46.18 19.31
CA LYS A 3 -32.19 45.87 19.77
C LYS A 3 -31.54 44.87 18.80
N ARG A 4 -30.57 45.33 18.01
CA ARG A 4 -29.71 44.48 17.16
C ARG A 4 -28.65 43.82 18.04
N TYR A 5 -28.83 42.53 18.34
CA TYR A 5 -27.75 41.69 18.86
C TYR A 5 -26.85 41.30 17.69
N TRP A 6 -25.60 41.76 17.71
CA TRP A 6 -24.55 41.30 16.82
C TRP A 6 -24.00 39.97 17.36
N ILE A 7 -24.45 38.85 16.79
CA ILE A 7 -23.81 37.56 17.02
C ILE A 7 -22.62 37.49 16.06
N PHE A 8 -21.41 37.69 16.59
CA PHE A 8 -20.18 37.35 15.88
C PHE A 8 -20.02 35.82 15.91
N ALA A 9 -20.29 35.16 14.79
CA ALA A 9 -19.93 33.76 14.60
C ALA A 9 -18.43 33.67 14.28
N ILE A 10 -17.62 33.32 15.29
CA ILE A 10 -16.22 32.94 15.08
C ILE A 10 -16.23 31.52 14.54
N PHE A 11 -16.06 31.37 13.22
CA PHE A 11 -15.69 30.08 12.63
C PHE A 11 -14.22 29.84 12.93
N CYS A 12 -13.94 29.06 13.98
CA CYS A 12 -12.62 28.48 14.17
C CYS A 12 -12.36 27.52 13.00
N LEU A 13 -11.53 27.94 12.04
CA LEU A 13 -10.93 27.06 11.05
C LEU A 13 -9.96 26.13 11.79
N LEU A 14 -10.50 25.05 12.39
CA LEU A 14 -9.67 23.97 12.88
C LEU A 14 -8.98 23.34 11.65
N PRO A 15 -7.65 23.17 11.66
CA PRO A 15 -6.98 22.47 10.59
C PRO A 15 -7.52 21.04 10.56
N VAL A 16 -8.27 20.72 9.51
CA VAL A 16 -8.67 19.33 9.22
C VAL A 16 -7.40 18.63 8.77
N VAL A 17 -6.87 17.75 9.63
CA VAL A 17 -5.84 16.81 9.19
C VAL A 17 -6.50 15.89 8.19
N VAL A 18 -6.21 16.09 6.90
CA VAL A 18 -6.63 15.18 5.84
C VAL A 18 -5.84 13.89 6.05
N LYS A 19 -6.50 12.87 6.62
CA LYS A 19 -5.95 11.51 6.68
C LYS A 19 -6.06 10.91 5.28
N GLY A 20 -4.96 10.37 4.76
CA GLY A 20 -4.96 9.74 3.44
C GLY A 20 -5.87 8.51 3.36
N LEU A 21 -5.84 7.67 4.41
CA LEU A 21 -6.76 6.55 4.60
C LEU A 21 -7.21 6.48 6.05
N GLY A 22 -8.49 6.24 6.26
CA GLY A 22 -9.11 5.97 7.55
C GLY A 22 -8.93 4.51 7.98
N PRO A 23 -8.97 4.23 9.30
CA PRO A 23 -8.82 2.87 9.81
C PRO A 23 -9.92 1.89 9.34
N HIS A 24 -11.12 2.42 9.10
CA HIS A 24 -12.26 1.65 8.62
C HIS A 24 -12.16 1.27 7.14
N GLU A 25 -11.19 1.82 6.41
CA GLU A 25 -10.97 1.59 4.98
C GLU A 25 -9.86 0.55 4.71
N ILE A 26 -9.20 0.06 5.76
CA ILE A 26 -8.10 -0.89 5.66
C ILE A 26 -8.55 -2.24 6.18
N ALA A 27 -8.35 -3.29 5.40
CA ALA A 27 -8.43 -4.67 5.89
C ALA A 27 -7.04 -5.13 6.35
N LEU A 28 -6.92 -5.63 7.56
CA LEU A 28 -5.67 -6.16 8.12
C LEU A 28 -5.71 -7.69 8.11
N LEU A 29 -4.85 -8.31 7.30
CA LEU A 29 -4.73 -9.76 7.20
C LEU A 29 -3.64 -10.24 8.16
N VAL A 30 -4.00 -11.14 9.06
CA VAL A 30 -3.16 -11.66 10.13
C VAL A 30 -3.00 -13.17 9.96
N ASN A 31 -1.77 -13.62 9.75
CA ASN A 31 -1.45 -15.04 9.78
C ASN A 31 -1.51 -15.54 11.23
N THR A 32 -2.44 -16.44 11.53
CA THR A 32 -2.63 -17.01 12.87
C THR A 32 -1.61 -18.09 13.23
N ASN A 33 -0.91 -18.63 12.24
CA ASN A 33 0.14 -19.62 12.43
C ASN A 33 1.52 -18.99 12.65
N SER A 34 1.60 -17.67 12.84
CA SER A 34 2.82 -16.94 13.13
C SER A 34 2.64 -15.98 14.32
N GLU A 35 3.45 -16.18 15.36
CA GLU A 35 3.51 -15.28 16.51
C GLU A 35 4.02 -13.88 16.11
N ALA A 36 4.97 -13.81 15.16
CA ALA A 36 5.49 -12.55 14.65
C ALA A 36 4.39 -11.74 13.96
N SER A 37 3.61 -12.40 13.09
CA SER A 37 2.45 -11.83 12.41
C SER A 37 1.41 -11.29 13.40
N ILE A 38 1.06 -12.07 14.42
CA ILE A 38 0.09 -11.65 15.45
C ILE A 38 0.61 -10.42 16.20
N ARG A 39 1.86 -10.47 16.68
CA ARG A 39 2.47 -9.37 17.45
C ARG A 39 2.58 -8.07 16.65
N ILE A 40 2.99 -8.15 15.38
CA ILE A 40 3.07 -6.99 14.49
C ILE A 40 1.68 -6.42 14.20
N ALA A 41 0.69 -7.30 13.95
CA ALA A 41 -0.68 -6.88 13.70
C ALA A 41 -1.30 -6.18 14.92
N ASP A 42 -1.17 -6.75 16.11
CA ASP A 42 -1.72 -6.18 17.35
C ASP A 42 -1.11 -4.80 17.65
N HIS A 43 0.20 -4.64 17.41
CA HIS A 43 0.86 -3.35 17.55
C HIS A 43 0.34 -2.33 16.53
N PHE A 44 0.22 -2.72 15.26
CA PHE A 44 -0.35 -1.86 14.21
C PHE A 44 -1.79 -1.45 14.53
N VAL A 45 -2.63 -2.38 15.00
CA VAL A 45 -4.01 -2.11 15.44
C VAL A 45 -4.03 -1.10 16.58
N SER A 46 -3.12 -1.23 17.57
CA SER A 46 -3.07 -0.31 18.71
C SER A 46 -2.75 1.13 18.32
N LEU A 47 -1.97 1.33 17.25
CA LEU A 47 -1.54 2.65 16.79
C LEU A 47 -2.45 3.25 15.72
N ARG A 48 -3.05 2.40 14.88
CA ARG A 48 -3.90 2.82 13.75
C ARG A 48 -5.39 2.69 14.01
N GLU A 49 -5.80 2.06 15.11
CA GLU A 49 -7.21 1.88 15.51
C GLU A 49 -8.04 1.09 14.47
N ILE A 50 -7.43 0.08 13.83
CA ILE A 50 -8.12 -0.75 12.83
C ILE A 50 -9.32 -1.45 13.48
N PRO A 51 -10.55 -1.30 12.95
CA PRO A 51 -11.73 -1.90 13.55
C PRO A 51 -11.65 -3.41 13.53
N LYS A 52 -12.16 -4.06 14.58
CA LYS A 52 -12.21 -5.53 14.67
C LYS A 52 -12.90 -6.17 13.46
N SER A 53 -13.91 -5.52 12.89
CA SER A 53 -14.62 -5.97 11.68
C SER A 53 -13.71 -6.12 10.46
N ASN A 54 -12.58 -5.40 10.44
CA ASN A 54 -11.65 -5.34 9.31
C ASN A 54 -10.43 -6.24 9.51
N ILE A 55 -10.33 -6.94 10.64
CA ILE A 55 -9.23 -7.85 10.94
C ILE A 55 -9.60 -9.24 10.42
N VAL A 56 -8.86 -9.71 9.42
CA VAL A 56 -9.01 -11.01 8.80
C VAL A 56 -7.93 -11.94 9.35
N ARG A 57 -8.33 -13.04 9.98
CA ARG A 57 -7.41 -14.03 10.54
C ARG A 57 -7.37 -15.26 9.65
N LEU A 58 -6.19 -15.60 9.15
CA LEU A 58 -5.96 -16.69 8.20
C LEU A 58 -4.86 -17.62 8.71
N GLY A 59 -5.03 -18.93 8.57
CA GLY A 59 -3.98 -19.90 8.86
C GLY A 59 -3.15 -20.19 7.61
N ILE A 60 -1.95 -19.64 7.51
CA ILE A 60 -1.06 -19.95 6.38
C ILE A 60 -0.28 -21.21 6.66
N ARG A 61 -0.20 -22.12 5.68
CA ARG A 61 0.45 -23.42 5.88
C ARG A 61 1.98 -23.26 6.02
N PRO A 62 2.64 -23.98 6.95
CA PRO A 62 4.08 -23.80 7.21
C PRO A 62 4.99 -23.97 5.99
N GLU A 63 4.65 -24.86 5.07
CA GLU A 63 5.40 -25.12 3.84
C GLU A 63 5.38 -23.93 2.85
N VAL A 64 4.26 -23.20 2.81
CA VAL A 64 4.11 -21.96 2.02
C VAL A 64 5.01 -20.87 2.61
N LEU A 65 5.03 -20.76 3.94
CA LEU A 65 5.90 -19.80 4.63
C LEU A 65 7.37 -20.11 4.40
N LYS A 66 7.76 -21.37 4.55
CA LYS A 66 9.15 -21.81 4.36
C LYS A 66 9.66 -21.52 2.96
N SER A 67 8.83 -21.70 1.94
CA SER A 67 9.22 -21.41 0.55
C SER A 67 9.08 -19.93 0.19
N GLY A 68 8.25 -19.18 0.91
CA GLY A 68 7.82 -17.83 0.54
C GLY A 68 6.96 -17.78 -0.73
N ARG A 69 6.49 -18.93 -1.22
CA ARG A 69 5.83 -19.11 -2.51
C ARG A 69 4.47 -19.80 -2.34
N ILE A 70 3.50 -19.38 -3.14
CA ILE A 70 2.16 -19.97 -3.18
C ILE A 70 1.67 -20.08 -4.63
N SER A 71 0.86 -21.08 -4.98
CA SER A 71 0.24 -21.13 -6.31
C SER A 71 -0.88 -20.10 -6.44
N LEU A 72 -1.29 -19.74 -7.66
CA LEU A 72 -2.42 -18.82 -7.85
C LEU A 72 -3.73 -19.42 -7.30
N GLU A 73 -3.97 -20.69 -7.57
CA GLU A 73 -5.15 -21.42 -7.07
C GLU A 73 -5.18 -21.45 -5.54
N GLU A 74 -4.02 -21.70 -4.93
CA GLU A 74 -3.91 -21.74 -3.48
C GLU A 74 -4.04 -20.34 -2.87
N PHE A 75 -3.46 -19.31 -3.49
CA PHE A 75 -3.67 -17.92 -3.07
C PHE A 75 -5.16 -17.57 -3.09
N ILE A 76 -5.88 -17.96 -4.15
CA ILE A 76 -7.31 -17.71 -4.28
C ILE A 76 -8.09 -18.41 -3.17
N SER A 77 -7.86 -19.71 -2.99
CA SER A 77 -8.64 -20.55 -2.09
C SER A 77 -8.29 -20.39 -0.60
N SER A 78 -7.05 -20.03 -0.27
CA SER A 78 -6.58 -19.96 1.13
C SER A 78 -6.42 -18.54 1.68
N ILE A 79 -6.33 -17.52 0.81
CA ILE A 79 -6.15 -16.13 1.23
C ILE A 79 -7.24 -15.24 0.67
N TRP A 80 -7.41 -15.18 -0.65
CA TRP A 80 -8.28 -14.20 -1.31
C TRP A 80 -9.76 -14.37 -0.95
N GLU A 81 -10.34 -15.54 -1.24
CA GLU A 81 -11.76 -15.79 -0.97
C GLU A 81 -12.07 -15.82 0.53
N PRO A 82 -11.28 -16.50 1.39
CA PRO A 82 -11.51 -16.47 2.82
C PRO A 82 -11.44 -15.05 3.42
N ALA A 83 -10.55 -14.19 2.92
CA ALA A 83 -10.48 -12.81 3.39
C ALA A 83 -11.74 -12.02 3.02
N TRP A 84 -12.19 -12.14 1.78
CA TRP A 84 -13.44 -11.49 1.37
C TRP A 84 -14.66 -12.03 2.10
N GLU A 85 -14.70 -13.32 2.38
CA GLU A 85 -15.80 -13.92 3.16
C GLU A 85 -15.90 -13.29 4.54
N VAL A 86 -14.78 -13.21 5.28
CA VAL A 86 -14.74 -12.55 6.59
C VAL A 86 -15.20 -11.08 6.50
N LEU A 87 -14.69 -10.33 5.52
CA LEU A 87 -15.04 -8.92 5.37
C LEU A 87 -16.52 -8.71 5.02
N ARG A 88 -17.11 -9.59 4.21
CA ARG A 88 -18.54 -9.59 3.86
C ARG A 88 -19.39 -9.95 5.07
N SER A 89 -19.07 -11.03 5.78
CA SER A 89 -19.79 -11.44 7.00
C SER A 89 -19.80 -10.33 8.06
N ASN A 90 -18.74 -9.52 8.11
CA ASN A 90 -18.61 -8.39 9.02
C ASN A 90 -19.22 -7.08 8.51
N ASN A 91 -19.92 -7.08 7.36
CA ASN A 91 -20.47 -5.88 6.70
C ASN A 91 -19.42 -4.77 6.51
N SER A 92 -18.20 -5.18 6.15
CA SER A 92 -17.04 -4.28 5.99
C SER A 92 -16.48 -4.22 4.59
N ALA A 93 -16.79 -5.19 3.73
CA ALA A 93 -16.22 -5.30 2.39
C ALA A 93 -16.34 -4.00 1.55
N GLU A 94 -17.51 -3.34 1.58
CA GLU A 94 -17.78 -2.16 0.74
C GLU A 94 -16.95 -0.92 1.10
N ARG A 95 -16.51 -0.78 2.35
CA ARG A 95 -15.67 0.34 2.80
C ARG A 95 -14.18 0.09 2.63
N ILE A 96 -13.75 -1.13 2.35
CA ILE A 96 -12.33 -1.43 2.18
C ILE A 96 -11.81 -0.78 0.89
N LEU A 97 -10.73 -0.02 1.03
CA LEU A 97 -9.97 0.62 -0.04
C LEU A 97 -8.58 0.00 -0.21
N ALA A 98 -8.03 -0.62 0.84
CA ALA A 98 -6.70 -1.23 0.80
C ALA A 98 -6.60 -2.46 1.72
N TRP A 99 -5.69 -3.38 1.35
CA TRP A 99 -5.29 -4.50 2.19
C TRP A 99 -3.91 -4.26 2.81
N CYS A 100 -3.76 -4.67 4.06
CA CYS A 100 -2.52 -4.67 4.78
C CYS A 100 -2.25 -6.08 5.27
N TYR A 101 -1.23 -6.74 4.72
CA TYR A 101 -0.73 -7.99 5.25
C TYR A 101 0.14 -7.69 6.46
N SER A 102 -0.02 -8.44 7.55
CA SER A 102 1.01 -8.50 8.59
C SER A 102 2.28 -9.21 8.05
N ALA A 103 3.13 -9.71 8.94
CA ALA A 103 4.27 -10.53 8.56
C ALA A 103 3.88 -11.98 8.22
N ASP A 104 4.86 -12.75 7.74
CA ASP A 104 4.75 -14.19 7.47
C ASP A 104 3.54 -14.56 6.60
N PHE A 105 3.41 -13.87 5.46
CA PHE A 105 2.62 -14.32 4.31
C PHE A 105 3.59 -14.69 3.16
N PRO A 106 3.18 -15.54 2.21
CA PRO A 106 3.99 -15.78 1.03
C PRO A 106 4.21 -14.46 0.27
N ILE A 107 5.43 -14.24 -0.22
CA ILE A 107 5.79 -12.99 -0.91
C ILE A 107 5.60 -13.09 -2.41
N LEU A 108 5.58 -14.33 -2.94
CA LEU A 108 5.54 -14.60 -4.37
C LEU A 108 4.43 -15.60 -4.73
N VAL A 109 3.68 -15.29 -5.78
CA VAL A 109 2.71 -16.20 -6.39
C VAL A 109 3.32 -16.81 -7.65
N THR A 110 3.26 -18.13 -7.74
CA THR A 110 3.85 -18.89 -8.85
C THR A 110 2.92 -18.86 -10.07
N THR A 111 3.10 -17.82 -10.87
CA THR A 111 2.53 -17.64 -12.22
C THR A 111 3.66 -17.59 -13.25
N ASP A 112 3.34 -17.46 -14.55
CA ASP A 112 4.33 -17.16 -15.59
C ASP A 112 4.08 -15.76 -16.21
N PRO A 113 4.96 -14.77 -15.98
CA PRO A 113 6.05 -14.77 -15.00
C PRO A 113 5.52 -14.72 -13.56
N PRO A 114 6.34 -15.02 -12.54
CA PRO A 114 5.91 -14.93 -11.14
C PRO A 114 5.65 -13.49 -10.72
N VAL A 115 4.65 -13.29 -9.86
CA VAL A 115 4.24 -11.96 -9.36
C VAL A 115 4.28 -11.92 -7.84
N SER A 116 4.35 -10.72 -7.25
CA SER A 116 4.26 -10.60 -5.79
C SER A 116 2.83 -10.84 -5.31
N ILE A 117 2.67 -11.27 -4.05
CA ILE A 117 1.33 -11.38 -3.42
C ILE A 117 0.59 -10.03 -3.46
N ILE A 118 1.31 -8.94 -3.21
CA ILE A 118 0.77 -7.59 -3.25
C ILE A 118 0.31 -7.24 -4.68
N GLY A 119 1.06 -7.64 -5.70
CA GLY A 119 0.72 -7.38 -7.11
C GLY A 119 -0.54 -8.13 -7.55
N ILE A 120 -0.69 -9.42 -7.22
CA ILE A 120 -1.92 -10.17 -7.55
C ILE A 120 -3.13 -9.65 -6.77
N THR A 121 -2.92 -9.19 -5.53
CA THR A 121 -3.95 -8.55 -4.71
C THR A 121 -4.41 -7.25 -5.33
N PHE A 122 -3.46 -6.39 -5.72
CA PHE A 122 -3.71 -5.15 -6.45
C PHE A 122 -4.57 -5.36 -7.68
N LEU A 123 -4.26 -6.41 -8.43
CA LEU A 123 -4.94 -6.78 -9.66
C LEU A 123 -6.23 -7.58 -9.44
N ARG A 124 -6.63 -7.81 -8.18
CA ARG A 124 -7.83 -8.56 -7.81
C ARG A 124 -7.92 -9.90 -8.55
N THR A 125 -6.82 -10.65 -8.50
CA THR A 125 -6.63 -11.95 -9.16
C THR A 125 -6.67 -11.94 -10.70
N LYS A 126 -6.81 -10.77 -11.35
CA LYS A 126 -6.89 -10.61 -12.81
C LYS A 126 -5.55 -10.11 -13.38
N LEU A 127 -4.63 -11.03 -13.61
CA LEU A 127 -3.32 -10.66 -14.18
C LEU A 127 -3.43 -10.19 -15.64
N PRO A 128 -2.63 -9.19 -16.06
CA PRO A 128 -2.44 -8.88 -17.47
C PRO A 128 -1.68 -10.01 -18.17
N SER A 129 -1.53 -9.92 -19.50
CA SER A 129 -0.83 -10.95 -20.26
C SER A 129 0.62 -11.15 -19.78
N PRO A 130 1.17 -12.37 -19.85
CA PRO A 130 2.55 -12.65 -19.45
C PRO A 130 3.59 -11.73 -20.09
N LYS A 131 3.39 -11.38 -21.37
CA LYS A 131 4.23 -10.41 -22.10
C LYS A 131 4.16 -9.01 -21.47
N CYS A 132 2.96 -8.53 -21.14
CA CYS A 132 2.78 -7.24 -20.49
C CYS A 132 3.54 -7.16 -19.15
N ILE A 133 3.56 -8.26 -18.38
CA ILE A 133 4.29 -8.32 -17.11
C ILE A 133 5.81 -8.35 -17.35
N ARG A 134 6.30 -9.23 -18.24
CA ARG A 134 7.74 -9.36 -18.54
C ARG A 134 8.36 -8.07 -19.06
N ASP A 135 7.61 -7.33 -19.88
CA ASP A 135 8.09 -6.11 -20.51
C ASP A 135 7.84 -4.85 -19.64
N GLY A 136 7.25 -5.00 -18.45
CA GLY A 136 6.97 -3.86 -17.56
C GLY A 136 5.94 -2.87 -18.10
N LEU A 137 5.02 -3.33 -18.97
CA LEU A 137 4.08 -2.46 -19.69
C LEU A 137 2.77 -2.19 -18.96
N TYR A 138 2.52 -2.88 -17.83
CA TYR A 138 1.30 -2.66 -17.06
C TYR A 138 1.27 -1.25 -16.46
N ARG A 139 0.17 -0.54 -16.73
CA ARG A 139 -0.13 0.78 -16.17
C ARG A 139 -1.36 0.67 -15.28
N SER A 140 -1.18 1.02 -14.01
CA SER A 140 -2.28 1.10 -13.05
C SER A 140 -3.26 2.20 -13.44
N PRO A 141 -4.58 2.02 -13.23
CA PRO A 141 -5.54 3.12 -13.34
C PRO A 141 -5.33 4.20 -12.28
N LEU A 142 -4.57 3.91 -11.20
CA LEU A 142 -4.18 4.89 -10.19
C LEU A 142 -2.92 5.69 -10.59
N PHE A 143 -2.29 5.38 -11.73
CA PHE A 143 -1.06 6.04 -12.15
C PHE A 143 -1.34 7.40 -12.80
N CYS A 144 -0.85 8.47 -12.17
CA CYS A 144 -1.03 9.84 -12.66
C CYS A 144 0.17 10.42 -13.42
N GLY A 145 1.27 9.67 -13.52
CA GLY A 145 2.47 10.11 -14.23
C GLY A 145 2.32 10.05 -15.76
N PRO A 146 3.25 10.66 -16.49
CA PRO A 146 3.21 10.67 -17.94
C PRO A 146 3.50 9.29 -18.50
N HIS A 147 2.74 8.83 -19.50
CA HIS A 147 2.99 7.51 -20.14
C HIS A 147 4.11 7.56 -21.19
N ARG A 148 4.44 8.75 -21.68
CA ARG A 148 5.49 9.03 -22.66
C ARG A 148 6.16 10.36 -22.31
N PRO A 149 7.36 10.68 -22.81
CA PRO A 149 8.11 11.89 -22.42
C PRO A 149 7.33 13.21 -22.46
N TRP A 150 6.32 13.31 -23.34
CA TRP A 150 5.49 14.50 -23.53
C TRP A 150 4.02 14.26 -23.14
N GLY A 151 3.76 13.25 -22.30
CA GLY A 151 2.42 12.90 -21.84
C GLY A 151 1.91 13.84 -20.75
N SER A 152 0.59 13.89 -20.60
CA SER A 152 -0.04 14.62 -19.51
C SER A 152 0.30 14.02 -18.15
N VAL A 153 0.41 14.88 -17.14
CA VAL A 153 0.49 14.52 -15.73
C VAL A 153 -0.82 14.93 -15.07
N TYR A 154 -1.37 14.06 -14.24
CA TYR A 154 -2.60 14.31 -13.51
C TYR A 154 -2.30 14.51 -12.02
N SER A 155 -3.20 15.17 -11.30
CA SER A 155 -3.11 15.22 -9.84
C SER A 155 -3.58 13.88 -9.26
N ALA A 156 -2.80 13.33 -8.33
CA ALA A 156 -3.22 12.17 -7.56
C ALA A 156 -4.51 12.48 -6.78
N GLN A 157 -5.40 11.51 -6.71
CA GLN A 157 -6.64 11.58 -5.94
C GLN A 157 -6.61 10.61 -4.76
N SER A 158 -7.54 10.75 -3.83
CA SER A 158 -7.75 9.78 -2.76
C SER A 158 -8.38 8.49 -3.30
N PHE A 159 -8.20 7.39 -2.57
CA PHE A 159 -8.65 6.06 -3.02
C PHE A 159 -10.16 5.91 -3.08
N ASP A 160 -10.91 6.60 -2.23
CA ASP A 160 -12.38 6.71 -2.29
C ASP A 160 -12.82 7.35 -3.61
N THR A 161 -12.21 8.47 -4.02
CA THR A 161 -12.48 9.13 -5.31
C THR A 161 -12.19 8.20 -6.48
N TYR A 162 -11.04 7.49 -6.46
CA TYR A 162 -10.75 6.49 -7.48
C TYR A 162 -11.74 5.33 -7.48
N LYS A 163 -12.17 4.86 -6.31
CA LYS A 163 -13.14 3.77 -6.19
C LYS A 163 -14.49 4.16 -6.74
N GLU A 164 -14.96 5.39 -6.50
CA GLU A 164 -16.18 5.91 -7.10
C GLU A 164 -16.11 5.96 -8.63
N TRP A 165 -14.99 6.42 -9.20
CA TRP A 165 -14.84 6.54 -10.65
C TRP A 165 -14.61 5.21 -11.36
N LEU A 166 -13.82 4.31 -10.75
CA LEU A 166 -13.45 3.03 -11.35
C LEU A 166 -14.45 1.91 -11.04
N ALA A 167 -15.24 2.04 -9.97
CA ALA A 167 -16.21 1.05 -9.52
C ALA A 167 -15.60 -0.36 -9.46
N GLU A 168 -16.11 -1.30 -10.26
CA GLU A 168 -15.61 -2.69 -10.30
C GLU A 168 -14.18 -2.83 -10.81
N ASP A 169 -13.69 -1.85 -11.58
CA ASP A 169 -12.32 -1.79 -12.09
C ASP A 169 -11.34 -1.16 -11.08
N TYR A 170 -11.81 -0.73 -9.91
CA TYR A 170 -10.94 -0.26 -8.83
C TYR A 170 -9.95 -1.37 -8.45
N PRO A 171 -8.63 -1.16 -8.59
CA PRO A 171 -7.63 -2.10 -8.11
C PRO A 171 -7.61 -2.07 -6.59
N LEU A 172 -7.04 -3.09 -5.94
CA LEU A 172 -7.00 -3.17 -4.48
C LEU A 172 -5.59 -2.88 -3.94
N PRO A 173 -5.22 -1.62 -3.70
CA PRO A 173 -3.97 -1.25 -3.02
C PRO A 173 -3.63 -2.21 -1.88
N ALA A 174 -2.41 -2.74 -1.90
CA ALA A 174 -1.97 -3.70 -0.92
C ALA A 174 -0.56 -3.37 -0.43
N MET A 175 -0.28 -3.72 0.82
CA MET A 175 1.01 -3.52 1.46
C MET A 175 1.29 -4.64 2.46
N MET A 176 2.54 -4.78 2.88
CA MET A 176 2.95 -5.73 3.93
C MET A 176 3.68 -4.95 5.03
N LEU A 177 3.27 -5.13 6.28
CA LEU A 177 3.84 -4.42 7.43
C LEU A 177 5.32 -4.73 7.64
N GLY A 178 5.73 -5.96 7.35
CA GLY A 178 7.12 -6.35 7.40
C GLY A 178 7.33 -7.77 6.86
N TYR A 179 8.56 -8.05 6.45
CA TYR A 179 8.99 -9.38 6.04
C TYR A 179 10.01 -9.90 7.06
N THR A 180 9.63 -10.92 7.83
CA THR A 180 10.45 -11.50 8.91
C THR A 180 11.14 -12.81 8.51
N GLY A 181 11.17 -13.12 7.21
CA GLY A 181 11.85 -14.29 6.66
C GLY A 181 13.36 -14.12 6.51
N GLU A 182 13.97 -14.98 5.69
CA GLU A 182 15.41 -14.96 5.42
C GLU A 182 15.86 -13.62 4.82
N ASN A 183 16.91 -13.01 5.39
CA ASN A 183 17.37 -11.65 5.04
C ASN A 183 16.30 -10.55 5.22
N GLY A 184 15.25 -10.84 6.01
CA GLY A 184 14.20 -9.90 6.35
C GLY A 184 14.53 -9.04 7.57
N ASN A 185 13.50 -8.34 8.05
CA ASN A 185 13.54 -7.54 9.26
C ASN A 185 13.40 -8.42 10.51
N THR A 186 14.00 -7.97 11.60
CA THR A 186 13.59 -8.43 12.93
C THR A 186 12.20 -7.88 13.28
N ILE A 187 11.47 -8.54 14.17
CA ILE A 187 10.17 -8.02 14.67
C ILE A 187 10.34 -6.59 15.19
N ASN A 188 11.38 -6.31 15.98
CA ASN A 188 11.60 -4.99 16.56
C ASN A 188 11.85 -3.90 15.49
N GLU A 189 12.57 -4.22 14.41
CA GLU A 189 12.74 -3.28 13.29
C GLU A 189 11.40 -2.96 12.61
N VAL A 190 10.51 -3.95 12.47
CA VAL A 190 9.15 -3.74 11.92
C VAL A 190 8.33 -2.85 12.84
N LEU A 191 8.32 -3.13 14.14
CA LEU A 191 7.59 -2.31 15.12
C LEU A 191 8.09 -0.85 15.10
N GLN A 192 9.40 -0.64 15.14
CA GLN A 192 9.99 0.69 15.05
C GLN A 192 9.67 1.40 13.73
N CYS A 193 9.58 0.66 12.62
CA CYS A 193 9.17 1.21 11.34
C CYS A 193 7.73 1.72 11.38
N ILE A 194 6.81 0.95 11.98
CA ILE A 194 5.41 1.34 12.18
C ILE A 194 5.31 2.58 13.07
N GLU A 195 6.04 2.62 14.19
CA GLU A 195 6.07 3.77 15.11
C GLU A 195 6.58 5.04 14.41
N ARG A 196 7.68 4.95 13.65
CA ARG A 196 8.17 6.07 12.84
C ARG A 196 7.16 6.52 11.79
N GLY A 197 6.43 5.57 11.19
CA GLY A 197 5.34 5.87 10.27
C GLY A 197 4.28 6.73 10.93
N VAL A 198 3.80 6.35 12.11
CA VAL A 198 2.82 7.11 12.90
C VAL A 198 3.37 8.49 13.27
N GLN A 199 4.61 8.57 13.73
CA GLN A 199 5.26 9.84 14.08
C GLN A 199 5.42 10.78 12.88
N SER A 200 5.50 10.23 11.67
CA SER A 200 5.66 11.01 10.45
C SER A 200 4.35 11.58 9.89
N ASP A 201 3.20 11.09 10.35
CA ASP A 201 1.89 11.52 9.86
C ASP A 201 1.73 13.05 9.97
N GLY A 202 1.47 13.70 8.83
CA GLY A 202 1.27 15.15 8.77
C GLY A 202 2.51 16.01 9.00
N THR A 203 3.71 15.41 9.13
CA THR A 203 4.95 16.14 9.48
C THR A 203 5.77 16.66 8.30
N ALA A 204 5.35 16.39 7.06
CA ALA A 204 6.07 16.73 5.81
C ALA A 204 7.60 16.54 5.92
N PRO A 205 8.09 15.29 6.10
CA PRO A 205 9.50 15.03 6.42
C PRO A 205 10.49 15.63 5.40
N THR A 206 11.57 16.23 5.89
CA THR A 206 12.62 16.87 5.06
C THR A 206 13.71 15.91 4.60
N GLY A 207 13.39 14.61 4.52
CA GLY A 207 14.31 13.57 4.07
C GLY A 207 14.69 13.72 2.60
N SER A 208 15.71 12.99 2.18
CA SER A 208 16.09 12.90 0.76
C SER A 208 15.40 11.72 0.09
N ILE A 209 14.97 11.89 -1.16
CA ILE A 209 14.37 10.83 -1.97
C ILE A 209 15.41 10.24 -2.90
N TYR A 210 15.59 8.92 -2.85
CA TYR A 210 16.53 8.19 -3.71
C TYR A 210 15.78 7.44 -4.80
N PHE A 211 16.06 7.77 -6.06
CA PHE A 211 15.64 6.99 -7.22
C PHE A 211 16.78 6.04 -7.61
N VAL A 212 16.61 4.76 -7.32
CA VAL A 212 17.63 3.75 -7.62
C VAL A 212 17.44 3.22 -9.04
N VAL A 213 18.47 3.35 -9.87
CA VAL A 213 18.49 2.83 -11.25
C VAL A 213 19.31 1.54 -11.36
N SER A 214 18.82 0.60 -12.16
CA SER A 214 19.51 -0.65 -12.49
C SER A 214 19.08 -1.16 -13.87
N ASP A 215 19.72 -2.23 -14.34
CA ASP A 215 19.37 -2.91 -15.61
C ASP A 215 18.11 -3.79 -15.51
N ASP A 216 17.47 -3.86 -14.34
CA ASP A 216 16.22 -4.62 -14.15
C ASP A 216 15.05 -3.89 -14.83
N VAL A 217 14.15 -4.65 -15.47
CA VAL A 217 12.97 -4.10 -16.16
C VAL A 217 12.09 -3.23 -15.25
N ARG A 218 12.06 -3.50 -13.93
CA ARG A 218 11.33 -2.72 -12.93
C ARG A 218 11.85 -1.29 -12.80
N SER A 219 13.13 -1.08 -13.12
CA SER A 219 13.80 0.23 -13.22
C SER A 219 13.66 0.81 -14.62
N THR A 220 14.15 0.10 -15.65
CA THR A 220 14.30 0.64 -17.01
C THR A 220 12.97 1.01 -17.69
N CYS A 221 11.85 0.42 -17.28
CA CYS A 221 10.54 0.83 -17.81
C CYS A 221 10.08 2.23 -17.34
N ARG A 222 10.72 2.82 -16.31
CA ARG A 222 10.28 4.06 -15.64
C ARG A 222 11.40 5.08 -15.39
N ASP A 223 12.66 4.70 -15.53
CA ASP A 223 13.82 5.55 -15.21
C ASP A 223 13.82 6.90 -15.96
N TRP A 224 13.33 6.92 -17.20
CA TRP A 224 13.16 8.13 -18.01
C TRP A 224 12.27 9.19 -17.33
N GLN A 225 11.41 8.78 -16.38
CA GLN A 225 10.54 9.67 -15.61
C GLN A 225 11.24 10.31 -14.42
N PHE A 226 12.35 9.75 -13.94
CA PHE A 226 13.00 10.17 -12.70
C PHE A 226 13.55 11.60 -12.77
N ALA A 227 14.05 12.03 -13.94
CA ALA A 227 14.51 13.40 -14.12
C ALA A 227 13.37 14.42 -13.91
N GLY A 228 12.19 14.14 -14.48
CA GLY A 228 11.00 14.98 -14.29
C GLY A 228 10.51 14.98 -12.84
N ALA A 229 10.46 13.80 -12.20
CA ALA A 229 10.09 13.69 -10.79
C ALA A 229 11.07 14.44 -9.87
N SER A 230 12.38 14.39 -10.17
CA SER A 230 13.41 15.11 -9.43
C SER A 230 13.24 16.64 -9.52
N GLN A 231 12.86 17.15 -10.71
CA GLN A 231 12.55 18.58 -10.88
C GLN A 231 11.31 18.99 -10.08
N GLU A 232 10.27 18.15 -10.05
CA GLU A 232 9.08 18.41 -9.24
C GLU A 232 9.42 18.46 -7.74
N LEU A 233 10.22 17.51 -7.25
CA LEU A 233 10.69 17.50 -5.86
C LEU A 233 11.53 18.73 -5.51
N ALA A 234 12.43 19.15 -6.41
CA ALA A 234 13.23 20.36 -6.23
C ALA A 234 12.33 21.61 -6.12
N SER A 235 11.25 21.69 -6.90
CA SER A 235 10.27 22.79 -6.80
C SER A 235 9.57 22.85 -5.43
N LYS A 236 9.49 21.70 -4.74
CA LYS A 236 8.96 21.54 -3.38
C LYS A 236 10.04 21.62 -2.30
N LYS A 237 11.29 21.96 -2.66
CA LYS A 237 12.47 22.01 -1.77
C LYS A 237 12.81 20.65 -1.14
N VAL A 238 12.50 19.56 -1.82
CA VAL A 238 12.87 18.20 -1.42
C VAL A 238 14.10 17.78 -2.21
N LEU A 239 15.15 17.31 -1.52
CA LEU A 239 16.35 16.79 -2.15
C LEU A 239 16.07 15.42 -2.76
N SER A 240 16.48 15.21 -4.01
CA SER A 240 16.43 13.90 -4.66
C SER A 240 17.76 13.52 -5.31
N VAL A 241 18.07 12.22 -5.28
CA VAL A 241 19.29 11.64 -5.84
C VAL A 241 18.91 10.49 -6.76
N ILE A 242 19.37 10.53 -8.01
CA ILE A 242 19.28 9.42 -8.96
C ILE A 242 20.63 8.68 -8.90
N THR A 243 20.63 7.40 -8.53
CA THR A 243 21.87 6.64 -8.28
C THR A 243 21.68 5.15 -8.56
N ASN A 244 22.77 4.43 -8.83
CA ASN A 244 22.78 2.97 -8.86
C ASN A 244 23.31 2.35 -7.55
N VAL A 245 23.61 3.17 -6.55
CA VAL A 245 24.09 2.75 -5.23
C VAL A 245 22.98 2.93 -4.21
N PHE A 246 22.62 1.87 -3.50
CA PHE A 246 21.66 1.97 -2.40
C PHE A 246 22.20 2.85 -1.27
N PRO A 247 21.38 3.74 -0.68
CA PRO A 247 21.78 4.48 0.49
C PRO A 247 22.11 3.52 1.63
N GLN A 248 23.21 3.77 2.33
CA GLN A 248 23.60 2.97 3.50
C GLN A 248 22.62 3.25 4.65
N LYS A 249 22.30 2.20 5.42
CA LYS A 249 21.47 2.30 6.63
C LYS A 249 22.19 3.07 7.73
#